data_AF-A0A238ZAG0-F1
#
_entry.id   AF-A0A238ZAG0-F1
#
_cell.length_a   1.000
_cell.length_b   1.000
_cell.length_c   1.000
_cell.angle_alpha   90.00
_cell.angle_beta   90.00
_cell.angle_gamma   90.00
#
_symmetry.space_group_name_H-M   'P 1'
#
loop_
_entity.id
_entity.type
_entity.pdbx_description
1 polymer ?
#
loop_
_entity_poly.entity_id
_entity_poly.type
_entity_poly.pdbx_seq_one_letter_code
_entity_poly.pdbx_strand_id
1 'polypeptide(L)'
;MTAYHVTVLLFALASFAAFALSMEKHGRELTGRDLSVGLRKGMYWLGWGLLAVALAIGVAGWHWNIGPVIWLGWLSIVGVAIAFLMPWWPLRPQPARKKEKALPQLRERELTLPVRALLTVGLVLLPAWIAINAWKMSEQAVLREDAMRGKIGPWEFVIAEENLDPPEYVAGNTPIKEFHLRFCEECDRDIRAAYLKIRQPRSLRAAGLSFQGARWTREVAIYIPPAALLEDQIWLTVESKSGEVYHQAFDIARLSPATARFIQEKK
;
A
#
# COMPACT_ATOMS: atom_id res chain seq x y z
N MET A 1 10.46 -10.82 0.68
CA MET A 1 10.00 -9.41 0.65
C MET A 1 10.84 -8.49 1.54
N THR A 2 11.19 -8.89 2.77
CA THR A 2 12.04 -8.13 3.70
C THR A 2 13.41 -7.72 3.13
N ALA A 3 14.05 -8.59 2.34
CA ALA A 3 15.35 -8.31 1.73
C ALA A 3 15.35 -7.01 0.89
N TYR A 4 14.34 -6.82 0.03
CA TYR A 4 14.24 -5.62 -0.81
C TYR A 4 14.14 -4.32 0.01
N HIS A 5 13.38 -4.33 1.11
CA HIS A 5 13.28 -3.17 1.99
C HIS A 5 14.61 -2.82 2.65
N VAL A 6 15.31 -3.84 3.17
CA VAL A 6 16.64 -3.64 3.78
C VAL A 6 17.63 -3.11 2.76
N THR A 7 17.63 -3.65 1.53
CA THR A 7 18.53 -3.19 0.47
C THR A 7 18.22 -1.73 0.07
N VAL A 8 16.95 -1.39 -0.16
CA VAL A 8 16.54 -0.01 -0.48
C VAL A 8 16.94 0.96 0.65
N LEU A 9 16.75 0.56 1.91
CA LEU A 9 17.15 1.35 3.07
C LEU A 9 18.67 1.58 3.13
N LEU A 10 19.48 0.54 2.91
CA LEU A 10 20.94 0.66 2.93
C LEU A 10 21.46 1.58 1.81
N PHE A 11 20.91 1.47 0.59
CA PHE A 11 21.27 2.36 -0.51
C PHE A 11 20.78 3.79 -0.27
N ALA A 12 19.61 3.98 0.33
CA ALA A 12 19.13 5.30 0.75
C ALA A 12 20.08 5.92 1.78
N LEU A 13 20.47 5.19 2.83
CA LEU A 13 21.45 5.64 3.83
C LEU A 13 22.79 6.02 3.19
N ALA A 14 23.31 5.18 2.30
CA ALA A 14 24.55 5.45 1.57
C ALA A 14 24.44 6.71 0.68
N SER A 15 23.28 6.92 0.02
CA SER A 15 23.02 8.10 -0.80
C SER A 15 23.03 9.38 0.05
N PHE A 16 22.34 9.37 1.19
CA PHE A 16 22.33 10.51 2.13
C PHE A 16 23.73 10.78 2.72
N ALA A 17 24.51 9.74 3.02
CA ALA A 17 25.90 9.89 3.46
C ALA A 17 26.76 10.55 2.36
N ALA A 18 26.64 10.09 1.11
CA ALA A 18 27.35 10.69 -0.03
C ALA A 18 26.94 12.16 -0.25
N PHE A 19 25.64 12.48 -0.14
CA PHE A 19 25.18 13.87 -0.21
C PHE A 19 25.70 14.72 0.95
N ALA A 20 25.71 14.21 2.18
CA ALA A 20 26.26 14.93 3.32
C ALA A 20 27.74 15.26 3.12
N LEU A 21 28.53 14.31 2.58
CA LEU A 21 29.93 14.52 2.21
C LEU A 21 30.12 15.51 1.04
N SER A 22 29.13 15.62 0.15
CA SER A 22 29.17 16.59 -0.95
C SER A 22 28.99 18.04 -0.47
N MET A 23 28.35 18.27 0.68
CA MET A 23 28.12 19.61 1.25
C MET A 23 29.34 20.13 2.03
N GLU A 24 29.65 21.43 1.92
CA GLU A 24 30.83 22.05 2.57
C GLU A 24 30.80 21.91 4.09
N LYS A 25 29.69 22.34 4.67
CA LYS A 25 29.53 22.39 6.11
C LYS A 25 29.44 20.99 6.72
N HIS A 26 28.53 20.17 6.18
CA HIS A 26 28.28 18.82 6.71
C HIS A 26 29.42 17.85 6.41
N GLY A 27 30.02 17.90 5.22
CA GLY A 27 31.16 17.05 4.86
C GLY A 27 32.38 17.30 5.75
N ARG A 28 32.63 18.57 6.11
CA ARG A 28 33.70 18.94 7.05
C ARG A 28 33.39 18.50 8.48
N GLU A 29 32.14 18.59 8.93
CA GLU A 29 31.69 18.11 10.25
C GLU A 29 31.78 16.57 10.37
N LEU A 30 31.55 15.83 9.27
CA LEU A 30 31.63 14.37 9.23
C LEU A 30 33.06 13.82 9.09
N THR A 31 33.92 14.46 8.30
CA THR A 31 35.26 13.93 7.98
C THR A 31 36.39 14.63 8.74
N GLY A 32 36.12 15.78 9.37
CA GLY A 32 37.13 16.59 10.06
C GLY A 32 38.18 17.21 9.12
N ARG A 33 38.01 17.10 7.79
CA ARG A 33 38.94 17.58 6.76
C ARG A 33 38.17 18.28 5.65
N ASP A 34 38.81 19.23 4.98
CA ASP A 34 38.25 19.87 3.79
C ASP A 34 38.46 18.93 2.58
N LEU A 35 37.37 18.38 2.05
CA LEU A 35 37.41 17.54 0.85
C LEU A 35 37.60 18.40 -0.40
N SER A 36 38.41 17.92 -1.35
CA SER A 36 38.66 18.63 -2.62
C SER A 36 37.38 18.80 -3.44
N VAL A 37 37.29 19.89 -4.21
CA VAL A 37 36.11 20.22 -5.03
C VAL A 37 35.75 19.08 -6.00
N GLY A 38 36.77 18.41 -6.56
CA GLY A 38 36.58 17.25 -7.45
C GLY A 38 35.98 16.04 -6.73
N LEU A 39 36.49 15.71 -5.53
CA LEU A 39 35.97 14.60 -4.74
C LEU A 39 34.53 14.87 -4.27
N ARG A 40 34.20 16.11 -3.92
CA ARG A 40 32.83 16.51 -3.54
C ARG A 40 31.85 16.41 -4.71
N LYS A 41 32.25 16.81 -5.92
CA LYS A 41 31.46 16.55 -7.14
C LYS A 41 31.29 15.05 -7.39
N GLY A 42 32.34 14.26 -7.16
CA GLY A 42 32.28 12.80 -7.23
C GLY A 42 31.25 12.21 -6.26
N MET A 43 31.27 12.65 -4.99
CA MET A 43 30.29 12.22 -3.97
C MET A 43 28.86 12.65 -4.31
N TYR A 44 28.66 13.82 -4.91
CA TYR A 44 27.34 14.27 -5.37
C TYR A 44 26.75 13.33 -6.43
N TRP A 45 27.53 13.02 -7.47
CA TRP A 45 27.09 12.09 -8.52
C TRP A 45 26.94 10.66 -8.02
N LEU A 46 27.81 10.24 -7.08
CA LEU A 46 27.68 8.95 -6.41
C LEU A 46 26.36 8.86 -5.63
N GLY A 47 25.98 9.92 -4.89
CA GLY A 47 24.70 9.99 -4.18
C GLY A 47 23.51 9.82 -5.10
N TRP A 48 23.51 10.52 -6.25
CA TRP A 48 22.47 10.34 -7.28
C TRP A 48 22.46 8.94 -7.89
N GLY A 49 23.63 8.36 -8.16
CA GLY A 49 23.75 7.00 -8.70
C GLY A 49 23.19 5.94 -7.75
N LEU A 50 23.57 6.00 -6.47
CA LEU A 50 23.05 5.12 -5.42
C LEU A 50 21.53 5.27 -5.25
N LEU A 51 21.04 6.49 -5.38
CA LEU A 51 19.62 6.80 -5.28
C LEU A 51 18.82 6.17 -6.45
N ALA A 52 19.35 6.23 -7.67
CA ALA A 52 18.77 5.59 -8.84
C ALA A 52 18.80 4.05 -8.72
N VAL A 53 19.87 3.48 -8.18
CA VAL A 53 19.95 2.04 -7.88
C VAL A 53 18.91 1.64 -6.83
N ALA A 54 18.72 2.43 -5.78
CA ALA A 54 17.69 2.17 -4.77
C ALA A 54 16.28 2.15 -5.39
N LEU A 55 15.99 3.07 -6.31
CA LEU A 55 14.72 3.10 -7.04
C LEU A 55 14.57 1.85 -7.93
N ALA A 56 15.60 1.48 -8.68
CA ALA A 56 15.57 0.30 -9.54
C ALA A 56 15.31 -0.99 -8.73
N ILE A 57 15.90 -1.12 -7.55
CA ILE A 57 15.66 -2.25 -6.64
C ILE A 57 14.23 -2.24 -6.10
N GLY A 58 13.71 -1.06 -5.73
CA GLY A 58 12.32 -0.88 -5.30
C GLY A 58 11.32 -1.29 -6.39
N VAL A 59 11.55 -0.84 -7.62
CA VAL A 59 10.74 -1.19 -8.80
C VAL A 59 10.86 -2.67 -9.16
N ALA A 60 12.05 -3.27 -9.07
CA ALA A 60 12.24 -4.68 -9.36
C ALA A 60 11.51 -5.59 -8.36
N GLY A 61 11.45 -5.19 -7.08
CA GLY A 61 10.75 -5.97 -6.05
C GLY A 61 9.23 -5.75 -6.04
N TRP A 62 8.77 -4.54 -6.34
CA TRP A 62 7.38 -4.10 -6.10
C TRP A 62 6.75 -3.38 -7.30
N HIS A 63 7.25 -3.67 -8.51
CA HIS A 63 6.79 -3.10 -9.78
C HIS A 63 6.75 -1.56 -9.82
N TRP A 64 6.38 -0.98 -10.97
CA TRP A 64 6.40 0.48 -11.16
C TRP A 64 5.34 1.21 -10.31
N ASN A 65 4.27 0.53 -9.91
CA ASN A 65 3.16 1.16 -9.18
C ASN A 65 3.46 1.36 -7.69
N ILE A 66 4.20 0.44 -7.06
CA ILE A 66 4.43 0.45 -5.61
C ILE A 66 5.89 0.75 -5.29
N GLY A 67 6.84 0.30 -6.13
CA GLY A 67 8.27 0.54 -5.95
C GLY A 67 8.68 2.00 -5.69
N PRO A 68 8.23 2.99 -6.49
CA PRO A 68 8.53 4.39 -6.25
C PRO A 68 7.97 4.93 -4.93
N VAL A 69 6.80 4.45 -4.50
CA VAL A 69 6.17 4.84 -3.22
C VAL A 69 6.97 4.30 -2.04
N ILE A 70 7.39 3.04 -2.10
CA ILE A 70 8.25 2.42 -1.08
C ILE A 70 9.60 3.14 -1.00
N TRP A 71 10.19 3.44 -2.16
CA TRP A 71 11.45 4.18 -2.25
C TRP A 71 11.34 5.55 -1.58
N LEU A 72 10.32 6.35 -1.91
CA LEU A 72 10.06 7.65 -1.27
C LEU A 72 9.80 7.53 0.24
N GLY A 73 9.08 6.49 0.67
CA GLY A 73 8.84 6.20 2.08
C GLY A 73 10.15 6.01 2.86
N TRP A 74 11.05 5.17 2.33
CA TRP A 74 12.35 4.93 2.97
C TRP A 74 13.26 6.15 2.95
N LEU A 75 13.28 6.94 1.87
CA LEU A 75 14.03 8.20 1.83
C LEU A 75 13.56 9.18 2.92
N SER A 76 12.25 9.25 3.16
CA SER A 76 11.68 10.11 4.19
C SER A 76 12.09 9.65 5.59
N ILE A 77 12.01 8.34 5.87
CA ILE A 77 12.44 7.76 7.14
C ILE A 77 13.92 8.05 7.39
N VAL A 78 14.78 7.83 6.40
CA VAL A 78 16.22 8.10 6.50
C VAL A 78 16.50 9.59 6.72
N GLY A 79 15.86 10.46 5.95
CA GLY A 79 16.02 11.91 6.08
C GLY A 79 15.62 12.41 7.48
N VAL A 80 14.49 11.92 8.00
CA VAL A 80 14.03 12.22 9.37
C VAL A 80 15.01 11.66 10.41
N ALA A 81 15.40 10.39 10.29
CA ALA A 81 16.34 9.77 11.23
C ALA A 81 17.65 10.55 11.30
N ILE A 82 18.22 10.94 10.16
CA ILE A 82 19.45 11.75 10.10
C ILE A 82 19.21 13.12 10.74
N ALA A 83 18.10 13.80 10.43
CA ALA A 83 17.78 15.11 10.99
C ALA A 83 17.66 15.09 12.54
N PHE A 84 17.12 14.02 13.10
CA PHE A 84 16.99 13.84 14.56
C PHE A 84 18.26 13.31 15.25
N LEU A 85 19.11 12.56 14.54
CA LEU A 85 20.39 12.08 15.05
C LEU A 85 21.48 13.15 14.99
N MET A 86 21.39 14.10 14.05
CA MET A 86 22.39 15.15 13.84
C MET A 86 22.66 16.06 15.06
N PRO A 87 21.66 16.40 15.92
CA PRO A 87 21.91 17.10 17.18
C PRO A 87 22.77 16.32 18.18
N TRP A 88 22.83 14.99 18.09
CA TRP A 88 23.55 14.11 19.02
C TRP A 88 24.90 13.65 18.46
N TRP A 89 25.32 14.20 17.31
CA TRP A 89 26.55 13.78 16.65
C TRP A 89 27.79 14.26 17.43
N PRO A 90 28.68 13.33 17.86
CA PRO A 90 29.75 13.62 18.83
C PRO A 90 30.86 14.53 18.30
N LEU A 91 30.96 14.68 16.97
CA LEU A 91 32.01 15.48 16.32
C LEU A 91 31.61 16.94 16.07
N ARG A 92 30.46 17.41 16.59
CA ARG A 92 30.08 18.82 16.47
C ARG A 92 31.13 19.71 17.15
N PRO A 93 31.85 20.56 16.40
CA PRO A 93 32.69 21.58 17.02
C PRO A 93 31.76 22.50 17.82
N GLN A 94 32.07 22.72 19.11
CA GLN A 94 31.36 23.76 19.85
C GLN A 94 31.56 25.08 19.10
N PRO A 95 30.48 25.79 18.72
CA PRO A 95 30.64 27.07 18.05
C PRO A 95 31.45 27.98 18.98
N ALA A 96 32.57 28.51 18.47
CA ALA A 96 33.34 29.51 19.21
C ALA A 96 32.36 30.60 19.64
N ARG A 97 32.28 30.86 20.96
CA ARG A 97 31.33 31.80 21.57
C ARG A 97 31.49 33.16 20.91
N LYS A 98 30.68 33.45 19.89
CA LYS A 98 30.58 34.79 19.32
C LYS A 98 30.02 35.66 20.44
N LYS A 99 30.74 36.74 20.80
CA LYS A 99 30.20 37.78 21.67
C LYS A 99 29.01 38.41 20.94
N GLU A 100 27.82 37.93 21.24
CA GLU A 100 26.56 38.50 20.75
C GLU A 100 26.40 39.91 21.32
N LYS A 101 26.19 40.88 20.44
CA LYS A 101 25.61 42.16 20.84
C LYS A 101 24.19 41.87 21.32
N ALA A 102 23.84 42.39 22.49
CA ALA A 102 22.52 42.22 23.09
C ALA A 102 21.45 42.68 22.08
N LEU A 103 20.69 41.72 21.54
CA LEU A 103 19.50 42.01 20.76
C LEU A 103 18.41 42.55 21.73
N PRO A 104 17.53 43.45 21.26
CA PRO A 104 16.34 43.80 22.03
C PRO A 104 15.55 42.51 22.31
N GLN A 105 15.11 42.33 23.55
CA GLN A 105 14.34 41.15 23.96
C GLN A 105 13.06 41.06 23.14
N LEU A 106 13.09 40.29 22.05
CA LEU A 106 11.89 39.81 21.41
C LEU A 106 11.25 38.86 22.42
N ARG A 107 10.05 39.23 22.88
CA ARG A 107 9.27 38.44 23.83
C ARG A 107 8.98 37.09 23.20
N GLU A 108 9.80 36.09 23.53
CA GLU A 108 9.58 34.71 23.15
C GLU A 108 8.26 34.28 23.76
N ARG A 109 7.24 34.14 22.89
CA ARG A 109 5.95 33.60 23.29
C ARG A 109 6.16 32.10 23.44
N GLU A 110 6.43 31.65 24.67
CA GLU A 110 6.47 30.23 24.97
C GLU A 110 5.09 29.63 24.66
N LEU A 111 5.03 28.81 23.60
CA LEU A 111 3.90 27.91 23.38
C LEU A 111 3.99 26.82 24.45
N THR A 112 3.28 27.01 25.56
CA THR A 112 3.21 26.09 26.70
C THR A 112 2.24 24.94 26.42
N LEU A 113 2.65 24.08 25.50
CA LEU A 113 2.23 22.69 25.34
C LEU A 113 3.29 22.14 24.37
N PRO A 114 4.12 21.16 24.78
CA PRO A 114 5.39 20.91 24.12
C PRO A 114 5.10 20.45 22.69
N VAL A 115 5.24 21.38 21.74
CA VAL A 115 5.15 21.13 20.29
C VAL A 115 6.05 19.94 19.93
N ARG A 116 7.17 19.78 20.64
CA ARG A 116 8.06 18.62 20.59
C ARG A 116 7.39 17.30 20.97
N ALA A 117 6.58 17.26 22.02
CA ALA A 117 5.84 16.06 22.41
C ALA A 117 4.74 15.73 21.38
N LEU A 118 4.07 16.76 20.84
CA LEU A 118 3.07 16.55 19.79
C LEU A 118 3.72 15.97 18.52
N LEU A 119 4.91 16.47 18.17
CA LEU A 119 5.70 16.00 17.04
C LEU A 119 6.26 14.58 17.26
N THR A 120 6.74 14.24 18.45
CA THR A 120 7.22 12.88 18.74
C THR A 120 6.07 11.87 18.78
N VAL A 121 4.92 12.26 19.35
CA VAL A 121 3.69 11.47 19.31
C VAL A 121 3.26 11.25 17.87
N GLY A 122 3.26 12.28 17.02
CA GLY A 122 2.99 12.14 15.59
C GLY A 122 3.99 11.22 14.88
N LEU A 123 5.30 11.37 15.15
CA LEU A 123 6.36 10.58 14.51
C LEU A 123 6.34 9.10 14.89
N VAL A 124 5.77 8.74 16.05
CA VAL A 124 5.68 7.35 16.51
C VAL A 124 4.30 6.76 16.26
N LEU A 125 3.25 7.47 16.67
CA LEU A 125 1.88 6.96 16.55
C LEU A 125 1.40 6.91 15.11
N LEU A 126 1.80 7.85 14.23
CA LEU A 126 1.36 7.81 12.84
C LEU A 126 1.99 6.63 12.08
N PRO A 127 3.32 6.37 12.12
CA PRO A 127 3.88 5.18 11.50
C PRO A 127 3.42 3.89 12.17
N ALA A 128 3.21 3.87 13.49
CA ALA A 128 2.65 2.70 14.16
C ALA A 128 1.21 2.44 13.70
N TRP A 129 0.38 3.47 13.58
CA TRP A 129 -0.99 3.35 13.05
C TRP A 129 -0.98 2.91 11.59
N ILE A 130 -0.11 3.48 10.74
CA ILE A 130 0.07 3.03 9.35
C ILE A 130 0.54 1.58 9.32
N ALA A 131 1.50 1.17 10.15
CA ALA A 131 2.00 -0.20 10.19
C ALA A 131 0.93 -1.20 10.63
N ILE A 132 0.12 -0.85 11.63
CA ILE A 132 -1.02 -1.67 12.08
C ILE A 132 -2.05 -1.82 10.96
N ASN A 133 -2.36 -0.75 10.23
CA ASN A 133 -3.34 -0.81 9.13
C ASN A 133 -2.74 -1.42 7.86
N ALA A 134 -1.45 -1.26 7.60
CA ALA A 134 -0.76 -1.90 6.49
C ALA A 134 -0.62 -3.41 6.72
N TRP A 135 -0.49 -3.87 7.97
CA TRP A 135 -0.59 -5.30 8.31
C TRP A 135 -2.00 -5.86 8.04
N LYS A 136 -3.03 -5.01 8.15
CA LYS A 136 -4.40 -5.35 7.75
C LYS A 136 -4.63 -5.30 6.24
N MET A 137 -3.69 -4.75 5.46
CA MET A 137 -3.74 -4.79 4.00
C MET A 137 -3.60 -6.26 3.60
N SER A 138 -4.73 -6.89 3.28
CA SER A 138 -4.86 -8.30 2.98
C SER A 138 -3.91 -8.70 1.85
N GLU A 139 -3.32 -9.89 1.97
CA GLU A 139 -2.78 -10.58 0.80
C GLU A 139 -3.90 -10.69 -0.23
N GLN A 140 -3.64 -10.32 -1.49
CA GLN A 140 -4.69 -10.26 -2.52
C GLN A 140 -5.54 -11.53 -2.47
N ALA A 141 -6.85 -11.40 -2.28
CA ALA A 141 -7.71 -12.54 -2.00
C ALA A 141 -7.61 -13.66 -3.06
N VAL A 142 -7.34 -13.28 -4.32
CA VAL A 142 -7.13 -14.21 -5.46
C VAL A 142 -5.81 -15.00 -5.42
N LEU A 143 -4.87 -14.66 -4.54
CA LEU A 143 -3.60 -15.39 -4.34
C LEU A 143 -3.68 -16.36 -3.15
N ARG A 144 -4.72 -16.27 -2.33
CA ARG A 144 -4.93 -17.10 -1.14
C ARG A 144 -5.21 -18.56 -1.53
N GLU A 145 -4.86 -19.50 -0.67
CA GLU A 145 -4.98 -20.95 -0.97
C GLU A 145 -6.43 -21.43 -1.12
N ASP A 146 -7.38 -20.77 -0.46
CA ASP A 146 -8.82 -21.01 -0.56
C ASP A 146 -9.46 -20.33 -1.80
N ALA A 147 -8.68 -19.58 -2.59
CA ALA A 147 -9.18 -18.93 -3.79
C ALA A 147 -9.62 -19.97 -4.84
N MET A 148 -10.86 -19.86 -5.29
CA MET A 148 -11.46 -20.83 -6.19
C MET A 148 -11.02 -20.56 -7.62
N ARG A 149 -10.49 -21.60 -8.27
CA ARG A 149 -10.10 -21.56 -9.69
C ARG A 149 -11.16 -22.24 -10.54
N GLY A 150 -11.40 -21.71 -11.73
CA GLY A 150 -12.34 -22.30 -12.66
C GLY A 150 -12.27 -21.66 -14.04
N LYS A 151 -13.15 -22.13 -14.92
CA LYS A 151 -13.27 -21.64 -16.29
C LYS A 151 -14.70 -21.22 -16.57
N ILE A 152 -14.88 -20.05 -17.18
CA ILE A 152 -16.18 -19.55 -17.64
C ILE A 152 -16.08 -19.11 -19.10
N GLY A 153 -16.83 -19.79 -19.96
CA GLY A 153 -16.63 -19.66 -21.41
C GLY A 153 -15.18 -20.04 -21.80
N PRO A 154 -14.47 -19.21 -22.58
CA PRO A 154 -13.08 -19.48 -22.95
C PRO A 154 -12.05 -19.07 -21.88
N TRP A 155 -12.44 -18.35 -20.83
CA TRP A 155 -11.50 -17.70 -19.90
C TRP A 155 -11.34 -18.45 -18.59
N GLU A 156 -10.08 -18.62 -18.17
CA GLU A 156 -9.73 -19.06 -16.82
C GLU A 156 -9.85 -17.89 -15.84
N PHE A 157 -10.35 -18.17 -14.64
CA PHE A 157 -10.49 -17.20 -13.58
C PHE A 157 -10.15 -17.77 -12.20
N VAL A 158 -9.87 -16.87 -11.28
CA VAL A 158 -9.72 -17.11 -9.85
C VAL A 158 -10.63 -16.15 -9.11
N ILE A 159 -11.46 -16.64 -8.20
CA ILE A 159 -12.39 -15.83 -7.41
C ILE A 159 -12.27 -16.16 -5.93
N ALA A 160 -12.32 -15.15 -5.08
CA ALA A 160 -12.26 -15.30 -3.63
C ALA A 160 -13.03 -14.18 -2.93
N GLU A 161 -13.53 -14.44 -1.72
CA GLU A 161 -13.98 -13.36 -0.83
C GLU A 161 -12.78 -12.58 -0.27
N GLU A 162 -12.92 -11.26 -0.14
CA GLU A 162 -11.84 -10.34 0.28
C GLU A 162 -11.19 -10.79 1.58
N ASN A 163 -12.01 -11.00 2.61
CA ASN A 163 -11.61 -11.47 3.93
C ASN A 163 -12.57 -12.58 4.41
N LEU A 164 -12.20 -13.29 5.48
CA LEU A 164 -13.04 -14.32 6.10
C LEU A 164 -13.91 -13.78 7.25
N ASP A 165 -13.96 -12.45 7.40
CA ASP A 165 -14.75 -11.76 8.41
C ASP A 165 -16.24 -11.73 8.03
N PRO A 166 -17.16 -11.57 9.00
CA PRO A 166 -18.58 -11.44 8.71
C PRO A 166 -18.88 -10.27 7.75
N PRO A 167 -19.98 -10.36 6.97
CA PRO A 167 -20.41 -9.28 6.10
C PRO A 167 -20.52 -7.93 6.82
N GLU A 168 -19.98 -6.88 6.19
CA GLU A 168 -19.96 -5.54 6.75
C GLU A 168 -21.26 -4.81 6.44
N TYR A 169 -21.67 -3.90 7.32
CA TYR A 169 -22.85 -3.08 7.12
C TYR A 169 -22.47 -1.74 6.51
N VAL A 170 -23.01 -1.43 5.34
CA VAL A 170 -22.92 -0.08 4.74
C VAL A 170 -24.03 0.84 5.26
N ALA A 171 -23.90 2.13 4.99
CA ALA A 171 -24.92 3.14 5.30
C ALA A 171 -26.32 2.66 4.84
N GLY A 172 -27.23 2.45 5.79
CA GLY A 172 -28.55 1.84 5.54
C GLY A 172 -28.72 0.41 6.06
N ASN A 173 -27.81 -0.09 6.91
CA ASN A 173 -27.93 -1.39 7.61
C ASN A 173 -28.10 -2.59 6.66
N THR A 174 -27.58 -2.48 5.44
CA THR A 174 -27.60 -3.56 4.46
C THR A 174 -26.23 -4.26 4.49
N PRO A 175 -26.18 -5.57 4.81
CA PRO A 175 -24.93 -6.29 4.83
C PRO A 175 -24.40 -6.48 3.40
N ILE A 176 -23.12 -6.22 3.21
CA ILE A 176 -22.39 -6.45 1.96
C ILE A 176 -21.25 -7.44 2.19
N LYS A 177 -20.89 -8.16 1.13
CA LYS A 177 -19.66 -8.96 1.09
C LYS A 177 -18.87 -8.65 -0.16
N GLU A 178 -17.56 -8.46 0.02
CA GLU A 178 -16.65 -8.13 -1.06
C GLU A 178 -15.94 -9.36 -1.62
N PHE A 179 -15.78 -9.37 -2.94
CA PHE A 179 -15.16 -10.45 -3.71
C PHE A 179 -14.16 -9.88 -4.70
N HIS A 180 -13.06 -10.61 -4.88
CA HIS A 180 -12.09 -10.36 -5.93
C HIS A 180 -12.18 -11.44 -6.99
N LEU A 181 -12.11 -11.02 -8.24
CA LEU A 181 -12.08 -11.86 -9.43
C LEU A 181 -10.87 -11.50 -10.26
N ARG A 182 -10.07 -12.52 -10.57
CA ARG A 182 -8.92 -12.41 -11.45
C ARG A 182 -9.08 -13.29 -12.68
N PHE A 183 -9.03 -12.71 -13.87
CA PHE A 183 -8.92 -13.46 -15.13
C PHE A 183 -7.46 -13.70 -15.53
N CYS A 184 -7.24 -14.55 -16.52
CA CYS A 184 -5.92 -14.65 -17.16
C CYS A 184 -5.52 -13.30 -17.81
N GLU A 185 -4.24 -13.00 -17.86
CA GLU A 185 -3.73 -11.69 -18.30
C GLU A 185 -4.14 -11.35 -19.75
N GLU A 186 -4.15 -12.35 -20.63
CA GLU A 186 -4.54 -12.19 -22.03
C GLU A 186 -6.08 -12.12 -22.20
N CYS A 187 -6.81 -12.85 -21.36
CA CYS A 187 -8.27 -12.98 -21.38
C CYS A 187 -8.99 -11.64 -21.22
N ASP A 188 -8.41 -10.73 -20.42
CA ASP A 188 -8.97 -9.43 -20.09
C ASP A 188 -9.34 -8.59 -21.32
N ARG A 189 -8.62 -8.80 -22.43
CA ARG A 189 -8.81 -8.07 -23.68
C ARG A 189 -10.15 -8.36 -24.35
N ASP A 190 -10.76 -9.51 -24.08
CA ASP A 190 -12.01 -9.95 -24.73
C ASP A 190 -13.24 -9.80 -23.82
N ILE A 191 -13.03 -9.46 -22.55
CA ILE A 191 -14.10 -9.36 -21.56
C ILE A 191 -14.61 -7.92 -21.53
N ARG A 192 -15.93 -7.74 -21.67
CA ARG A 192 -16.59 -6.44 -21.54
C ARG A 192 -16.90 -6.11 -20.08
N ALA A 193 -17.52 -7.06 -19.38
CA ALA A 193 -17.90 -6.90 -17.98
C ALA A 193 -18.06 -8.27 -17.30
N ALA A 194 -17.89 -8.29 -15.98
CA ALA A 194 -18.24 -9.41 -15.14
C ALA A 194 -19.17 -8.92 -14.02
N TYR A 195 -20.10 -9.74 -13.58
CA TYR A 195 -21.11 -9.40 -12.57
C TYR A 195 -21.24 -10.52 -11.55
N LEU A 196 -21.57 -10.14 -10.32
CA LEU A 196 -21.82 -11.08 -9.23
C LEU A 196 -23.14 -10.75 -8.53
N LYS A 197 -23.88 -11.79 -8.15
CA LYS A 197 -25.07 -11.68 -7.30
C LYS A 197 -25.40 -12.98 -6.59
N ILE A 198 -26.26 -12.87 -5.58
CA ILE A 198 -26.97 -14.02 -5.00
C ILE A 198 -28.22 -14.30 -5.84
N ARG A 199 -28.47 -15.59 -6.14
CA ARG A 199 -29.50 -16.17 -7.02
C ARG A 199 -29.32 -15.91 -8.51
N GLN A 200 -29.93 -16.78 -9.30
CA GLN A 200 -29.82 -16.76 -10.74
C GLN A 200 -30.29 -15.43 -11.34
N PRO A 201 -29.51 -14.83 -12.28
CA PRO A 201 -29.98 -13.68 -13.04
C PRO A 201 -31.04 -14.09 -14.07
N ARG A 202 -32.10 -13.29 -14.20
CA ARG A 202 -33.13 -13.50 -15.23
C ARG A 202 -32.80 -12.84 -16.56
N SER A 203 -31.82 -11.95 -16.58
CA SER A 203 -31.35 -11.20 -17.74
C SER A 203 -29.99 -10.57 -17.43
N LEU A 204 -29.29 -10.09 -18.45
CA LEU A 204 -28.04 -9.35 -18.28
C LEU A 204 -28.21 -8.06 -17.44
N ARG A 205 -29.33 -7.35 -17.59
CA ARG A 205 -29.64 -6.18 -16.74
C ARG A 205 -29.84 -6.55 -15.26
N ALA A 206 -30.18 -7.80 -14.98
CA ALA A 206 -30.36 -8.34 -13.63
C ALA A 206 -29.19 -9.26 -13.21
N ALA A 207 -28.03 -9.14 -13.87
CA ALA A 207 -26.82 -9.93 -13.63
C ALA A 207 -26.15 -9.65 -12.28
N GLY A 208 -26.48 -8.53 -11.64
CA GLY A 208 -25.95 -8.15 -10.34
C GLY A 208 -25.11 -6.89 -10.40
N LEU A 209 -24.21 -6.77 -9.43
CA LEU A 209 -23.24 -5.69 -9.40
C LEU A 209 -22.03 -6.08 -10.23
N SER A 210 -21.51 -5.13 -11.00
CA SER A 210 -20.36 -5.34 -11.87
C SER A 210 -19.06 -5.29 -11.07
N PHE A 211 -18.13 -6.18 -11.38
CA PHE A 211 -16.76 -6.06 -10.93
C PHE A 211 -16.11 -4.80 -11.49
N GLN A 212 -15.45 -4.05 -10.61
CA GLN A 212 -14.72 -2.81 -10.88
C GLN A 212 -13.22 -3.04 -10.70
N GLY A 213 -12.38 -2.26 -11.38
CA GLY A 213 -10.93 -2.38 -11.24
C GLY A 213 -10.21 -2.31 -12.59
N ALA A 214 -8.90 -2.13 -12.53
CA ALA A 214 -8.07 -2.04 -13.73
C ALA A 214 -7.53 -3.42 -14.12
N ARG A 215 -7.74 -3.79 -15.39
CA ARG A 215 -7.23 -5.01 -16.02
C ARG A 215 -7.87 -6.29 -15.45
N TRP A 216 -7.05 -7.34 -15.34
CA TRP A 216 -7.42 -8.70 -15.03
C TRP A 216 -7.79 -8.94 -13.57
N THR A 217 -7.49 -8.05 -12.61
CA THR A 217 -7.94 -8.18 -11.20
C THR A 217 -8.99 -7.11 -10.92
N ARG A 218 -10.15 -7.54 -10.42
CA ARG A 218 -11.32 -6.69 -10.23
C ARG A 218 -12.05 -7.08 -8.94
N GLU A 219 -12.76 -6.15 -8.34
CA GLU A 219 -13.45 -6.29 -7.05
C GLU A 219 -14.93 -5.91 -7.16
N VAL A 220 -15.77 -6.50 -6.31
CA VAL A 220 -17.19 -6.17 -6.21
C VAL A 220 -17.69 -6.39 -4.78
N ALA A 221 -18.46 -5.44 -4.27
CA ALA A 221 -19.23 -5.61 -3.04
C ALA A 221 -20.68 -5.95 -3.36
N ILE A 222 -21.13 -7.17 -3.05
CA ILE A 222 -22.53 -7.58 -3.26
C ILE A 222 -23.36 -7.48 -1.99
N TYR A 223 -24.61 -7.02 -2.13
CA TYR A 223 -25.57 -7.04 -1.04
C TYR A 223 -26.01 -8.47 -0.72
N ILE A 224 -26.13 -8.79 0.57
CA ILE A 224 -26.70 -10.05 1.04
C ILE A 224 -28.19 -9.80 1.35
N PRO A 225 -29.13 -10.35 0.56
CA PRO A 225 -30.55 -10.17 0.82
C PRO A 225 -30.93 -10.66 2.23
N PRO A 226 -31.84 -9.98 2.95
CA PRO A 226 -32.28 -10.42 4.27
C PRO A 226 -32.89 -11.83 4.27
N ALA A 227 -33.55 -12.19 3.15
CA ALA A 227 -34.14 -13.51 2.93
C ALA A 227 -33.18 -14.49 2.23
N ALA A 228 -31.87 -14.25 2.26
CA ALA A 228 -30.89 -15.19 1.70
C ALA A 228 -30.90 -16.51 2.47
N LEU A 229 -30.84 -17.61 1.74
CA LEU A 229 -30.80 -18.96 2.28
C LEU A 229 -29.45 -19.60 1.98
N LEU A 230 -29.07 -20.66 2.72
CA LEU A 230 -27.80 -21.35 2.47
C LEU A 230 -27.78 -22.11 1.15
N GLU A 231 -28.95 -22.58 0.75
CA GLU A 231 -29.21 -23.24 -0.53
C GLU A 231 -29.25 -22.27 -1.72
N ASP A 232 -29.28 -20.96 -1.47
CA ASP A 232 -29.07 -19.99 -2.56
C ASP A 232 -27.65 -20.14 -3.12
N GLN A 233 -27.49 -19.84 -4.40
CA GLN A 233 -26.19 -19.85 -5.08
C GLN A 233 -25.71 -18.43 -5.40
N ILE A 234 -24.41 -18.25 -5.45
CA ILE A 234 -23.76 -17.05 -5.98
C ILE A 234 -23.52 -17.26 -7.47
N TRP A 235 -23.98 -16.32 -8.29
CA TRP A 235 -23.89 -16.40 -9.76
C TRP A 235 -22.88 -15.40 -10.28
N LEU A 236 -21.85 -15.91 -10.96
CA LEU A 236 -20.93 -15.14 -11.79
C LEU A 236 -21.50 -15.08 -13.21
N THR A 237 -21.58 -13.87 -13.75
CA THR A 237 -21.96 -13.63 -15.15
C THR A 237 -20.85 -12.87 -15.84
N VAL A 238 -20.41 -13.35 -17.01
CA VAL A 238 -19.35 -12.68 -17.79
C VAL A 238 -19.87 -12.40 -19.20
N GLU A 239 -19.78 -11.14 -19.62
CA GLU A 239 -20.13 -10.67 -20.95
C GLU A 239 -18.85 -10.45 -21.77
N SER A 240 -18.80 -11.10 -22.93
CA SER A 240 -17.77 -10.90 -23.94
C SER A 240 -17.94 -9.55 -24.64
N LYS A 241 -16.86 -9.00 -25.19
CA LYS A 241 -16.93 -7.89 -26.17
C LYS A 241 -17.64 -8.29 -27.45
N SER A 242 -17.72 -9.58 -27.78
CA SER A 242 -18.55 -10.12 -28.87
C SER A 242 -20.06 -10.11 -28.55
N GLY A 243 -20.45 -9.89 -27.30
CA GLY A 243 -21.84 -9.92 -26.84
C GLY A 243 -22.32 -11.29 -26.32
N GLU A 244 -21.47 -12.32 -26.36
CA GLU A 244 -21.75 -13.61 -25.72
C GLU A 244 -21.77 -13.49 -24.19
N VAL A 245 -22.71 -14.17 -23.54
CA VAL A 245 -22.89 -14.13 -22.09
C VAL A 245 -22.76 -15.53 -21.51
N TYR A 246 -21.93 -15.67 -20.49
CA TYR A 246 -21.72 -16.92 -19.78
C TYR A 246 -22.13 -16.77 -18.31
N HIS A 247 -22.73 -17.82 -17.76
CA HIS A 247 -23.18 -17.87 -16.37
C HIS A 247 -22.60 -19.09 -15.66
N GLN A 248 -22.18 -18.91 -14.41
CA GLN A 248 -21.72 -19.99 -13.56
C GLN A 248 -22.22 -19.78 -12.13
N ALA A 249 -22.75 -20.85 -11.53
CA ALA A 249 -23.28 -20.84 -10.17
C ALA A 249 -22.29 -21.50 -9.20
N PHE A 250 -22.22 -20.98 -7.98
CA PHE A 250 -21.41 -21.49 -6.88
C PHE A 250 -22.23 -21.58 -5.61
N ASP A 251 -22.01 -22.62 -4.82
CA ASP A 251 -22.63 -22.73 -3.50
C ASP A 251 -22.06 -21.67 -2.55
N ILE A 252 -22.93 -20.99 -1.80
CA ILE A 252 -22.51 -19.93 -0.87
C ILE A 252 -21.46 -20.44 0.12
N ALA A 253 -21.66 -21.63 0.70
CA ALA A 253 -20.73 -22.22 1.67
C ALA A 253 -19.33 -22.49 1.10
N ARG A 254 -19.23 -22.71 -0.22
CA ARG A 254 -17.95 -23.01 -0.87
C ARG A 254 -17.22 -21.73 -1.29
N LEU A 255 -17.95 -20.75 -1.83
CA LEU A 255 -17.35 -19.51 -2.34
C LEU A 255 -17.17 -18.43 -1.24
N SER A 256 -18.06 -18.39 -0.25
CA SER A 256 -18.01 -17.45 0.87
C SER A 256 -18.45 -18.11 2.18
N PRO A 257 -17.55 -18.89 2.82
CA PRO A 257 -17.79 -19.45 4.15
C PRO A 257 -18.24 -18.42 5.18
N ALA A 258 -17.73 -17.19 5.12
CA ALA A 258 -18.14 -16.13 6.04
C ALA A 258 -19.62 -15.72 5.84
N THR A 259 -20.07 -15.58 4.59
CA THR A 259 -21.48 -15.31 4.28
C THR A 259 -22.38 -16.48 4.69
N ALA A 260 -21.92 -17.72 4.52
CA ALA A 260 -22.68 -18.89 4.97
C ALA A 260 -22.91 -18.89 6.48
N ARG A 261 -21.87 -18.63 7.28
CA ARG A 261 -21.99 -18.49 8.74
C ARG A 261 -22.95 -17.37 9.13
N PHE A 262 -22.83 -16.22 8.47
CA PHE A 262 -23.72 -15.07 8.71
C PHE A 262 -25.20 -15.38 8.42
N ILE A 263 -25.49 -16.13 7.35
CA ILE A 263 -26.86 -16.57 7.04
C ILE A 263 -27.37 -17.58 8.08
N GLN A 264 -26.51 -18.46 8.58
CA GLN A 264 -26.85 -19.44 9.64
C GLN A 264 -27.22 -18.75 10.95
N GLU A 265 -26.41 -17.80 11.39
CA GLU A 265 -26.60 -17.09 12.67
C GLU A 265 -27.85 -16.18 12.69
N LYS A 266 -28.39 -15.85 11.50
CA LYS A 266 -29.63 -15.07 11.36
C LYS A 266 -30.92 -15.90 11.46
N LYS A 267 -30.84 -17.23 11.31
CA LYS A 267 -32.00 -18.12 11.44
C LYS A 267 -32.31 -18.38 12.91
#